data_AF-A0A7S0CPR3-F1
#
_entry.id   AF-A0A7S0CPR3-F1
#
_cell.length_a   1.000
_cell.length_b   1.000
_cell.length_c   1.000
_cell.angle_alpha   90.00
_cell.angle_beta   90.00
_cell.angle_gamma   90.00
#
_symmetry.space_group_name_H-M   'P 1'
#
loop_
_entity.id
_entity.type
_entity.pdbx_description
1 polymer ?
#
loop_
_entity_poly.entity_id
_entity_poly.type
_entity_poly.pdbx_seq_one_letter_code
_entity_poly.pdbx_strand_id
1 'polypeptide(L)'
;MEQAVADMQGDLVKVRQSYAEITATQRRLMKQKEQAEELAEDWKKRAQLALEKGNEELAREALSRRQQQVDSADSTQSQISSQKENIDNLYVSMQELESRILEAKSKKDEMVARARTAQSTQKVNDMLTGVTGKTSMDAFSRMEEKVDMLEAAAEVSSEMGSTPLLKGSSRGVEDEFKLLEAGSAVDDELEKMKNLLAPSSGPKGPKEVDDELEQMKKDAGL
;
A
#
# COMPACT_ATOMS: atom_id res chain seq x y z
N MET A 1 8.07 5.31 9.80
CA MET A 1 8.12 6.69 9.26
C MET A 1 7.53 6.78 7.86
N GLU A 2 7.79 5.81 6.98
CA GLU A 2 7.10 5.76 5.68
C GLU A 2 5.58 5.71 5.82
N GLN A 3 5.07 4.85 6.70
CA GLN A 3 3.64 4.76 6.96
C GLN A 3 3.05 6.09 7.43
N ALA A 4 3.69 6.78 8.38
CA ALA A 4 3.20 8.07 8.89
C ALA A 4 3.13 9.16 7.80
N VAL A 5 4.13 9.24 6.91
CA VAL A 5 4.09 10.19 5.79
C VAL A 5 3.00 9.83 4.79
N ALA A 6 2.83 8.53 4.50
CA ALA A 6 1.77 8.04 3.61
C ALA A 6 0.37 8.30 4.18
N ASP A 7 0.17 8.08 5.47
CA ASP A 7 -1.08 8.34 6.18
C ASP A 7 -1.44 9.82 6.11
N MET A 8 -0.49 10.71 6.42
CA MET A 8 -0.70 12.16 6.31
C MET A 8 -1.02 12.61 4.87
N GLN A 9 -0.38 12.00 3.86
CA GLN A 9 -0.72 12.27 2.46
C GLN A 9 -2.13 11.81 2.12
N GLY A 10 -2.56 10.65 2.63
CA GLY A 10 -3.94 10.16 2.49
C GLY A 10 -4.94 11.11 3.14
N ASP A 11 -4.64 11.61 4.34
CA ASP A 11 -5.51 12.56 5.03
C ASP A 11 -5.56 13.92 4.31
N LEU A 12 -4.44 14.38 3.74
CA LEU A 12 -4.43 15.58 2.91
C LEU A 12 -5.35 15.45 1.69
N VAL A 13 -5.40 14.29 1.05
CA VAL A 13 -6.33 14.04 -0.07
C VAL A 13 -7.78 14.17 0.40
N LYS A 14 -8.14 13.58 1.54
CA LYS A 14 -9.49 13.69 2.11
C LYS A 14 -9.85 15.14 2.47
N VAL A 15 -8.91 15.88 3.07
CA VAL A 15 -9.10 17.30 3.41
C VAL A 15 -9.33 18.12 2.15
N ARG A 16 -8.53 17.91 1.09
CA ARG A 16 -8.71 18.60 -0.20
C ARG A 16 -10.06 18.29 -0.84
N GLN A 17 -10.52 17.04 -0.77
CA GLN A 17 -11.84 16.64 -1.27
C GLN A 17 -12.96 17.36 -0.51
N SER A 18 -12.93 17.30 0.82
CA SER A 18 -13.90 18.00 1.68
C SER A 18 -13.90 19.51 1.45
N TYR A 19 -12.72 20.13 1.34
CA TYR A 19 -12.60 21.55 1.02
C TYR A 19 -13.22 21.89 -0.35
N ALA A 20 -12.98 21.06 -1.36
CA ALA A 20 -13.56 21.25 -2.70
C ALA A 20 -15.09 21.12 -2.69
N GLU A 21 -15.64 20.13 -1.97
CA GLU A 21 -17.08 19.93 -1.84
C GLU A 21 -17.77 21.10 -1.14
N ILE A 22 -17.20 21.58 -0.04
CA ILE A 22 -17.74 22.72 0.70
C ILE A 22 -17.65 24.00 -0.14
N THR A 23 -16.52 24.22 -0.82
CA THR A 23 -16.35 25.38 -1.73
C THR A 23 -17.34 25.33 -2.89
N ALA A 24 -17.58 24.15 -3.47
CA ALA A 24 -18.58 23.96 -4.52
C ALA A 24 -20.00 24.28 -4.00
N THR A 25 -20.32 23.86 -2.79
CA THR A 25 -21.59 24.17 -2.13
C THR A 25 -21.75 25.67 -1.92
N GLN A 26 -20.71 26.36 -1.43
CA GLN A 26 -20.73 27.81 -1.26
C GLN A 26 -20.94 28.53 -2.60
N ARG A 27 -20.28 28.11 -3.68
CA ARG A 27 -20.48 28.67 -5.03
C ARG A 27 -21.90 28.48 -5.53
N ARG A 28 -22.52 27.32 -5.24
CA ARG A 28 -23.93 27.08 -5.59
C ARG A 28 -24.85 28.04 -4.86
N LEU A 29 -24.61 28.29 -3.57
CA LEU A 29 -25.37 29.28 -2.79
C LEU A 29 -25.19 30.69 -3.34
N MET A 30 -23.96 31.08 -3.72
CA MET A 30 -23.70 32.39 -4.34
C MET A 30 -24.50 32.57 -5.63
N LYS A 31 -24.54 31.54 -6.48
CA LYS A 31 -25.35 31.56 -7.71
C LYS A 31 -26.85 31.62 -7.43
N GLN A 32 -27.33 30.90 -6.42
CA GLN A 32 -28.73 30.95 -6.00
C GLN A 32 -29.12 32.34 -5.50
N LYS A 33 -28.24 32.98 -4.74
CA LYS A 33 -28.42 34.36 -4.29
C LYS A 33 -28.52 35.33 -5.47
N GLU A 34 -27.58 35.25 -6.41
CA GLU A 34 -27.56 36.09 -7.62
C GLU A 34 -28.85 35.94 -8.43
N GLN A 35 -29.34 34.70 -8.62
CA GLN A 35 -30.61 34.45 -9.29
C GLN A 35 -31.81 35.06 -8.57
N ALA A 36 -31.84 35.01 -7.24
CA ALA A 36 -32.90 35.63 -6.45
C ALA A 36 -32.86 37.17 -6.58
N GLU A 37 -31.67 37.76 -6.57
CA GLU A 37 -31.46 39.21 -6.78
C GLU A 37 -31.92 39.65 -8.17
N GLU A 38 -31.58 38.89 -9.23
CA GLU A 38 -32.05 39.15 -10.59
C GLU A 38 -33.58 39.11 -10.68
N LEU A 39 -34.21 38.08 -10.10
CA LEU A 39 -35.67 37.97 -10.07
C LEU A 39 -36.31 39.13 -9.29
N ALA A 40 -35.69 39.58 -8.18
CA ALA A 40 -36.16 40.72 -7.41
C ALA A 40 -36.15 42.03 -8.22
N GLU A 41 -35.12 42.24 -9.05
CA GLU A 41 -35.05 43.40 -9.95
C GLU A 41 -36.03 43.29 -11.12
N ASP A 42 -36.30 42.10 -11.63
CA ASP A 42 -37.33 41.90 -12.66
C ASP A 42 -38.74 42.16 -12.12
N TRP A 43 -39.05 41.70 -10.90
CA TRP A 43 -40.31 42.03 -10.25
C TRP A 43 -40.46 43.53 -9.97
N LYS A 44 -39.36 44.22 -9.65
CA LYS A 44 -39.34 45.68 -9.51
C LYS A 44 -39.69 46.38 -10.83
N LYS A 45 -39.09 45.97 -11.95
CA LYS A 45 -39.42 46.51 -13.28
C LYS A 45 -40.89 46.26 -13.64
N ARG A 46 -41.43 45.08 -13.32
CA ARG A 46 -42.85 44.76 -13.53
C ARG A 46 -43.78 45.62 -12.69
N ALA A 47 -43.41 45.89 -11.43
CA ALA A 47 -44.16 46.79 -10.57
C ALA A 47 -44.17 48.22 -11.13
N GLN A 48 -43.03 48.73 -11.61
CA GLN A 48 -42.94 50.04 -12.27
C GLN A 48 -43.85 50.13 -13.49
N LEU A 49 -43.81 49.12 -14.38
CA LEU A 49 -44.67 49.06 -15.55
C LEU A 49 -46.16 49.01 -15.20
N ALA A 50 -46.53 48.31 -14.13
CA ALA A 50 -47.91 48.24 -13.66
C ALA A 50 -48.39 49.62 -13.14
N LEU A 51 -47.54 50.35 -12.42
CA LEU A 51 -47.83 51.72 -11.96
C LEU A 51 -47.96 52.71 -13.13
N GLU A 52 -47.08 52.63 -14.13
CA GLU A 52 -47.17 53.45 -15.35
C GLU A 52 -48.50 53.25 -16.09
N LYS A 53 -49.05 52.03 -16.04
CA LYS A 53 -50.35 51.68 -16.62
C LYS A 53 -51.54 51.94 -15.68
N GLY A 54 -51.30 52.52 -14.50
CA GLY A 54 -52.33 52.83 -13.51
C GLY A 54 -52.93 51.61 -12.80
N ASN A 55 -52.29 50.44 -12.88
CA ASN A 55 -52.75 49.23 -12.20
C ASN A 55 -51.99 49.03 -10.88
N GLU A 56 -52.50 49.67 -9.82
CA GLU A 56 -51.89 49.59 -8.49
C GLU A 56 -51.95 48.20 -7.85
N GLU A 57 -53.00 47.43 -8.12
CA GLU A 57 -53.16 46.09 -7.55
C GLU A 57 -52.07 45.15 -8.07
N LEU A 58 -51.84 45.15 -9.39
CA LEU A 58 -50.77 44.40 -10.03
C LEU A 58 -49.38 44.87 -9.57
N ALA A 59 -49.20 46.17 -9.34
CA ALA A 59 -47.96 46.71 -8.79
C ALA A 59 -47.69 46.20 -7.37
N ARG A 60 -48.71 46.19 -6.50
CA ARG A 60 -48.58 45.64 -5.13
C ARG A 60 -48.25 44.16 -5.14
N GLU A 61 -48.88 43.37 -6.03
CA GLU A 61 -48.55 41.95 -6.17
C GLU A 61 -47.09 41.75 -6.62
N ALA A 62 -46.64 42.49 -7.64
CA ALA A 62 -45.27 42.43 -8.10
C ALA A 62 -44.26 42.83 -7.01
N LEU A 63 -44.56 43.85 -6.21
CA LEU A 63 -43.72 44.23 -5.06
C LEU A 63 -43.71 43.17 -3.96
N SER A 64 -44.84 42.50 -3.70
CA SER A 64 -44.89 41.37 -2.77
C SER A 64 -43.98 40.22 -3.21
N ARG A 65 -44.04 39.86 -4.51
CA ARG A 65 -43.16 38.83 -5.09
C ARG A 65 -41.69 39.25 -5.06
N ARG A 66 -41.38 40.52 -5.33
CA ARG A 66 -40.03 41.07 -5.14
C ARG A 66 -39.56 40.86 -3.71
N GLN A 67 -40.38 41.21 -2.71
CA GLN A 67 -39.98 41.08 -1.30
C GLN A 67 -39.63 39.63 -0.96
N GLN A 68 -40.41 38.66 -1.42
CA GLN A 68 -40.10 37.24 -1.23
C GLN A 68 -38.72 36.85 -1.81
N GLN A 69 -38.34 37.41 -2.97
CA GLN A 69 -37.02 37.14 -3.56
C GLN A 69 -35.89 37.84 -2.78
N VAL A 70 -36.12 39.05 -2.28
CA VAL A 70 -35.18 39.75 -1.40
C VAL A 70 -34.94 38.95 -0.12
N ASP A 71 -36.01 38.51 0.54
CA ASP A 71 -35.91 37.71 1.78
C ASP A 71 -35.16 36.39 1.51
N SER A 72 -35.37 35.76 0.35
CA SER A 72 -34.63 34.58 -0.08
C SER A 72 -33.14 34.86 -0.31
N ALA A 73 -32.79 35.98 -0.95
CA ALA A 73 -31.41 36.40 -1.18
C ALA A 73 -30.70 36.69 0.15
N ASP A 74 -31.36 37.38 1.09
CA ASP A 74 -30.83 37.71 2.41
C ASP A 74 -30.62 36.47 3.28
N SER A 75 -31.56 35.52 3.25
CA SER A 75 -31.41 34.21 3.90
C SER A 75 -30.21 33.45 3.35
N THR A 76 -30.06 33.40 2.02
CA THR A 76 -28.94 32.72 1.36
C THR A 76 -27.61 33.42 1.67
N GLN A 77 -27.58 34.76 1.68
CA GLN A 77 -26.42 35.53 2.08
C GLN A 77 -25.99 35.22 3.52
N SER A 78 -26.96 35.09 4.43
CA SER A 78 -26.67 34.74 5.83
C SER A 78 -26.04 33.34 5.94
N GLN A 79 -26.51 32.38 5.13
CA GLN A 79 -25.90 31.05 5.04
C GLN A 79 -24.49 31.07 4.46
N ILE A 80 -24.23 31.89 3.44
CA ILE A 80 -22.90 32.06 2.85
C ILE A 80 -21.94 32.65 3.89
N SER A 81 -22.39 33.69 4.61
CA SER A 81 -21.59 34.37 5.63
C SER A 81 -21.24 33.45 6.79
N SER A 82 -22.18 32.62 7.26
CA SER A 82 -21.92 31.69 8.37
C SER A 82 -20.97 30.55 8.00
N GLN A 83 -20.86 30.19 6.71
CA GLN A 83 -19.92 29.18 6.24
C GLN A 83 -18.54 29.74 5.92
N LYS A 84 -18.42 31.05 5.67
CA LYS A 84 -17.18 31.67 5.19
C LYS A 84 -16.00 31.43 6.14
N GLU A 85 -16.19 31.66 7.43
CA GLU A 85 -15.13 31.48 8.42
C GLU A 85 -14.66 30.03 8.49
N ASN A 86 -15.59 29.06 8.42
CA ASN A 86 -15.26 27.64 8.44
C ASN A 86 -14.45 27.21 7.20
N ILE A 87 -14.78 27.75 6.03
CA ILE A 87 -14.05 27.48 4.78
C ILE A 87 -12.65 28.08 4.83
N ASP A 88 -12.53 29.32 5.32
CA ASP A 88 -11.26 30.02 5.46
C ASP A 88 -10.35 29.27 6.47
N ASN A 89 -10.89 28.80 7.60
CA ASN A 89 -10.18 27.98 8.59
C ASN A 89 -9.75 26.61 8.03
N LEU A 90 -10.60 25.96 7.23
CA LEU A 90 -10.28 24.69 6.59
C LEU A 90 -9.15 24.85 5.57
N TYR A 91 -9.14 25.96 4.82
CA TYR A 91 -8.06 26.29 3.90
C TYR A 91 -6.72 26.46 4.63
N VAL A 92 -6.68 27.24 5.71
CA VAL A 92 -5.48 27.41 6.53
C VAL A 92 -4.99 26.07 7.07
N SER A 93 -5.89 25.28 7.65
CA SER A 93 -5.57 23.94 8.20
C SER A 93 -5.01 23.00 7.14
N MET A 94 -5.55 23.05 5.91
CA MET A 94 -5.05 22.30 4.77
C MET A 94 -3.62 22.71 4.41
N GLN A 95 -3.33 24.01 4.34
CA GLN A 95 -1.98 24.50 4.06
C GLN A 95 -0.97 24.12 5.15
N GLU A 96 -1.37 24.17 6.41
CA GLU A 96 -0.53 23.71 7.52
C GLU A 96 -0.20 22.22 7.39
N LEU A 97 -1.19 21.39 7.06
CA LEU A 97 -0.98 19.96 6.84
C LEU A 97 -0.02 19.71 5.66
N GLU A 98 -0.15 20.46 4.57
CA GLU A 98 0.78 20.41 3.44
C GLU A 98 2.22 20.73 3.86
N SER A 99 2.41 21.80 4.63
CA SER A 99 3.75 22.18 5.15
C SER A 99 4.33 21.08 6.04
N ARG A 100 3.55 20.56 6.99
CA ARG A 100 3.99 19.49 7.89
C ARG A 100 4.37 18.22 7.15
N ILE A 101 3.68 17.88 6.06
CA ILE A 101 4.01 16.73 5.21
C ILE A 101 5.35 16.95 4.52
N LEU A 102 5.63 18.15 4.00
CA LEU A 102 6.91 18.48 3.36
C LEU A 102 8.06 18.38 4.36
N GLU A 103 7.88 18.94 5.56
CA GLU A 103 8.86 18.84 6.65
C GLU A 103 9.11 17.39 7.06
N ALA A 104 8.05 16.59 7.21
CA ALA A 104 8.16 15.18 7.58
C ALA A 104 8.87 14.35 6.50
N LYS A 105 8.65 14.66 5.22
CA LYS A 105 9.39 14.04 4.10
C LYS A 105 10.88 14.38 4.15
N SER A 106 11.22 15.65 4.32
CA SER A 106 12.62 16.08 4.44
C SER A 106 13.32 15.37 5.61
N LYS A 107 12.67 15.33 6.77
CA LYS A 107 13.20 14.64 7.97
C LYS A 107 13.35 13.13 7.76
N LYS A 108 12.41 12.50 7.06
CA LYS A 108 12.51 11.09 6.67
C LYS A 108 13.76 10.87 5.81
N ASP A 109 13.96 11.68 4.78
CA ASP A 109 15.08 11.51 3.84
C ASP A 109 16.43 11.73 4.54
N GLU A 110 16.52 12.72 5.43
CA GLU A 110 17.69 12.94 6.30
C GLU A 110 17.99 11.70 7.18
N MET A 111 16.95 11.11 7.78
CA MET A 111 17.10 9.92 8.62
C MET A 111 17.49 8.68 7.83
N VAL A 112 16.96 8.51 6.61
CA VAL A 112 17.35 7.43 5.70
C VAL A 112 18.83 7.58 5.30
N ALA A 113 19.28 8.80 4.98
CA ALA A 113 20.68 9.06 4.67
C ALA A 113 21.59 8.76 5.88
N ARG A 114 21.22 9.22 7.08
CA ARG A 114 21.96 8.91 8.33
C ARG A 114 22.02 7.42 8.62
N ALA A 115 20.91 6.70 8.45
CA ALA A 115 20.85 5.26 8.64
C ALA A 115 21.76 4.51 7.65
N ARG A 116 21.79 4.91 6.37
CA ARG A 116 22.71 4.36 5.37
C ARG A 116 24.17 4.60 5.73
N THR A 117 24.52 5.82 6.15
CA THR A 117 25.89 6.14 6.61
C THR A 117 26.26 5.31 7.83
N ALA A 118 25.39 5.21 8.84
CA ALA A 118 25.63 4.41 10.03
C ALA A 118 25.82 2.93 9.71
N GLN A 119 25.00 2.35 8.81
CA GLN A 119 25.14 0.97 8.34
C GLN A 119 26.46 0.74 7.61
N SER A 120 26.90 1.68 6.76
CA SER A 120 28.20 1.60 6.08
C SER A 120 29.36 1.67 7.07
N THR A 121 29.33 2.60 8.03
CA THR A 121 30.35 2.71 9.08
C THR A 121 30.39 1.45 9.94
N GLN A 122 29.23 0.90 10.31
CA GLN A 122 29.14 -0.36 11.03
C GLN A 122 29.79 -1.50 10.24
N LYS A 123 29.45 -1.66 8.95
CA LYS A 123 30.08 -2.70 8.09
C LYS A 123 31.59 -2.55 8.00
N VAL A 124 32.11 -1.33 7.86
CA VAL A 124 33.56 -1.06 7.84
C VAL A 124 34.20 -1.42 9.17
N ASN A 125 33.58 -1.06 10.29
CA ASN A 125 34.08 -1.40 11.62
C ASN A 125 34.00 -2.92 11.88
N ASP A 126 32.95 -3.60 11.44
CA ASP A 126 32.81 -5.06 11.54
C ASP A 126 33.90 -5.77 10.70
N MET A 127 34.21 -5.25 9.51
CA MET A 127 35.33 -5.74 8.70
C MET A 127 36.67 -5.48 9.39
N LEU A 128 36.90 -4.28 9.93
CA LEU A 128 38.16 -3.91 10.59
C LEU A 128 38.37 -4.66 11.91
N THR A 129 37.31 -4.89 12.69
CA THR A 129 37.33 -5.71 13.91
C THR A 129 37.46 -7.19 13.58
N GLY A 130 36.84 -7.67 12.51
CA GLY A 130 37.11 -8.99 11.95
C GLY A 130 38.56 -9.17 11.46
N VAL A 131 39.23 -8.09 11.07
CA VAL A 131 40.65 -8.08 10.67
C VAL A 131 41.60 -7.92 11.87
N THR A 132 41.16 -7.31 12.97
CA THR A 132 42.00 -7.05 14.16
C THR A 132 41.76 -8.03 15.31
N GLY A 133 40.69 -8.82 15.28
CA GLY A 133 40.36 -9.86 16.24
C GLY A 133 40.82 -11.25 15.78
N LYS A 134 42.07 -11.58 16.12
CA LYS A 134 42.79 -12.85 15.87
C LYS A 134 43.25 -13.08 14.41
N THR A 135 44.58 -12.92 14.29
CA THR A 135 45.47 -13.50 13.29
C THR A 135 45.10 -13.21 11.82
N SER A 136 45.81 -12.23 11.24
CA SER A 136 46.04 -12.12 9.80
C SER A 136 46.53 -13.43 9.15
N MET A 137 46.98 -14.42 9.93
CA MET A 137 47.21 -15.80 9.48
C MET A 137 45.92 -16.59 9.19
N ASP A 138 44.84 -16.45 9.96
CA ASP A 138 43.59 -17.23 9.72
C ASP A 138 42.84 -16.75 8.47
N ALA A 139 42.91 -15.45 8.18
CA ALA A 139 42.40 -14.89 6.93
C ALA A 139 43.23 -15.35 5.72
N PHE A 140 44.55 -15.52 5.91
CA PHE A 140 45.44 -16.11 4.90
C PHE A 140 45.10 -17.59 4.68
N SER A 141 44.94 -18.37 5.74
CA SER A 141 44.59 -19.79 5.66
C SER A 141 43.22 -20.03 5.04
N ARG A 142 42.21 -19.18 5.28
CA ARG A 142 40.92 -19.29 4.58
C ARG A 142 40.98 -18.89 3.11
N MET A 143 41.93 -18.03 2.74
CA MET A 143 42.15 -17.66 1.35
C MET A 143 42.95 -18.74 0.62
N GLU A 144 43.95 -19.33 1.29
CA GLU A 144 44.70 -20.51 0.86
C GLU A 144 43.77 -21.71 0.66
N GLU A 145 42.92 -22.04 1.64
CA GLU A 145 41.93 -23.12 1.53
C GLU A 145 40.92 -22.88 0.39
N LYS A 146 40.59 -21.61 0.11
CA LYS A 146 39.73 -21.24 -1.03
C LYS A 146 40.46 -21.30 -2.37
N VAL A 147 41.76 -21.00 -2.40
CA VAL A 147 42.62 -21.19 -3.58
C VAL A 147 42.83 -22.67 -3.83
N ASP A 148 43.15 -23.47 -2.81
CA ASP A 148 43.26 -24.94 -2.90
C ASP A 148 41.98 -25.58 -3.43
N MET A 149 40.79 -25.16 -2.96
CA MET A 149 39.53 -25.65 -3.51
C MET A 149 39.32 -25.22 -4.98
N LEU A 150 39.75 -24.03 -5.37
CA LEU A 150 39.65 -23.55 -6.75
C LEU A 150 40.68 -24.24 -7.66
N GLU A 151 41.88 -24.52 -7.17
CA GLU A 151 42.93 -25.28 -7.85
C GLU A 151 42.52 -26.76 -7.98
N ALA A 152 41.98 -27.38 -6.94
CA ALA A 152 41.42 -28.73 -7.00
C ALA A 152 40.23 -28.81 -7.97
N ALA A 153 39.34 -27.80 -7.97
CA ALA A 153 38.27 -27.72 -8.97
C ALA A 153 38.81 -27.51 -10.40
N ALA A 154 39.91 -26.77 -10.56
CA ALA A 154 40.58 -26.57 -11.84
C ALA A 154 41.34 -27.82 -12.30
N GLU A 155 41.96 -28.59 -11.39
CA GLU A 155 42.60 -29.87 -11.67
C GLU A 155 41.58 -30.94 -12.05
N VAL A 156 40.44 -31.02 -11.36
CA VAL A 156 39.34 -31.93 -11.74
C VAL A 156 38.75 -31.55 -13.11
N SER A 157 38.64 -30.25 -13.39
CA SER A 157 38.28 -29.72 -14.72
C SER A 157 39.34 -30.05 -15.79
N SER A 158 40.63 -30.02 -15.42
CA SER A 158 41.76 -30.37 -16.30
C SER A 158 41.89 -31.87 -16.54
N GLU A 159 41.63 -32.74 -15.55
CA GLU A 159 41.57 -34.20 -15.71
C GLU A 159 40.37 -34.62 -16.58
N MET A 160 39.21 -33.94 -16.44
CA MET A 160 38.10 -34.12 -17.38
C MET A 160 38.38 -33.54 -18.77
N GLY A 161 39.29 -32.56 -18.87
CA GLY A 161 39.74 -31.97 -20.13
C GLY A 161 40.92 -32.70 -20.80
N SER A 162 41.54 -33.67 -20.13
CA SER A 162 42.74 -34.37 -20.59
C SER A 162 42.65 -35.89 -20.47
N THR A 163 41.47 -36.46 -20.72
CA THR A 163 41.38 -37.82 -21.26
C THR A 163 41.35 -37.75 -22.79
N PRO A 164 42.44 -38.12 -23.50
CA PRO A 164 42.43 -38.15 -24.95
C PRO A 164 41.60 -39.34 -25.42
N LEU A 165 40.40 -39.07 -25.92
CA LEU A 165 39.76 -39.99 -26.84
C LEU A 165 40.52 -39.92 -28.17
N LEU A 166 41.37 -40.91 -28.44
CA LEU A 166 41.41 -41.54 -29.76
C LEU A 166 42.07 -42.93 -29.71
N LYS A 167 41.25 -43.99 -29.80
CA LYS A 167 41.15 -44.84 -31.00
C LYS A 167 40.36 -46.14 -30.71
N GLY A 168 39.13 -46.17 -31.21
CA GLY A 168 38.52 -47.37 -31.78
C GLY A 168 37.50 -48.13 -30.93
N SER A 169 36.20 -47.82 -31.11
CA SER A 169 35.28 -48.68 -31.86
C SER A 169 33.81 -48.29 -31.62
N SER A 170 33.15 -47.95 -32.73
CA SER A 170 31.72 -47.92 -33.03
C SER A 170 30.73 -48.55 -32.03
N ARG A 171 29.71 -47.75 -31.64
CA ARG A 171 28.28 -48.07 -31.38
C ARG A 171 27.71 -47.05 -30.37
N GLY A 172 26.61 -46.34 -30.56
CA GLY A 172 25.61 -46.23 -31.61
C GLY A 172 24.66 -45.11 -31.16
N VAL A 173 24.46 -44.10 -32.02
CA VAL A 173 23.59 -42.94 -31.74
C VAL A 173 22.10 -43.36 -31.68
N GLU A 174 21.78 -44.57 -32.17
CA GLU A 174 20.50 -45.24 -31.98
C GLU A 174 20.18 -45.68 -30.53
N ASP A 175 21.16 -45.82 -29.62
CA ASP A 175 20.88 -46.20 -28.22
C ASP A 175 20.53 -44.99 -27.33
N GLU A 176 20.99 -43.78 -27.69
CA GLU A 176 20.60 -42.55 -26.97
C GLU A 176 19.18 -42.09 -27.30
N PHE A 177 18.62 -42.46 -28.46
CA PHE A 177 17.20 -42.24 -28.75
C PHE A 177 16.28 -43.20 -27.98
N LYS A 178 16.75 -44.39 -27.58
CA LYS A 178 15.98 -45.32 -26.73
C LYS A 178 15.90 -44.88 -25.27
N LEU A 179 16.85 -44.09 -24.78
CA LEU A 179 16.81 -43.53 -23.43
C LEU A 179 15.89 -42.30 -23.33
N LEU A 180 15.61 -41.64 -24.47
CA LEU A 180 14.62 -40.57 -24.62
C LEU A 180 13.19 -41.10 -24.89
N GLU A 181 13.03 -42.38 -25.23
CA GLU A 181 11.73 -43.06 -25.38
C GLU A 181 11.32 -43.93 -24.18
N ALA A 182 12.18 -44.07 -23.16
CA ALA A 182 11.82 -44.66 -21.86
C ALA A 182 11.18 -43.60 -20.94
N GLY A 183 10.11 -42.98 -21.43
CA GLY A 183 9.11 -42.37 -20.56
C GLY A 183 8.45 -43.41 -19.64
N SER A 184 7.75 -42.91 -18.63
CA SER A 184 6.86 -43.65 -17.71
C SER A 184 7.39 -44.07 -16.33
N ALA A 185 8.41 -43.41 -15.77
CA ALA A 185 8.77 -43.63 -14.35
C ALA A 185 8.42 -42.44 -13.42
N VAL A 186 8.21 -41.24 -13.96
CA VAL A 186 7.99 -40.02 -13.16
C VAL A 186 6.49 -39.76 -12.90
N ASP A 187 5.60 -40.25 -13.76
CA ASP A 187 4.14 -40.15 -13.56
C ASP A 187 3.61 -41.21 -12.56
N ASP A 188 4.24 -42.39 -12.49
CA ASP A 188 3.89 -43.48 -11.54
C ASP A 188 4.29 -43.15 -10.08
N GLU A 189 5.29 -42.29 -9.88
CA GLU A 189 5.72 -41.83 -8.55
C GLU A 189 4.85 -40.66 -8.04
N LEU A 190 4.23 -39.91 -8.97
CA LEU A 190 3.29 -38.83 -8.65
C LEU A 190 1.92 -39.37 -8.20
N GLU A 191 1.43 -40.47 -8.77
CA GLU A 191 0.20 -41.16 -8.30
C GLU A 191 0.37 -41.82 -6.94
N LYS A 192 1.55 -42.41 -6.65
CA LYS A 192 1.86 -42.99 -5.34
C LYS A 192 1.97 -41.95 -4.22
N MET A 193 2.45 -40.74 -4.51
CA MET A 193 2.50 -39.65 -3.52
C MET A 193 1.15 -38.93 -3.33
N LYS A 194 0.24 -38.99 -4.31
CA LYS A 194 -1.12 -38.44 -4.19
C LYS A 194 -2.07 -39.30 -3.35
N ASN A 195 -1.83 -40.61 -3.28
CA ASN A 195 -2.56 -41.52 -2.38
C ASN A 195 -2.06 -41.51 -0.92
N LEU A 196 -0.96 -40.80 -0.62
CA LEU A 196 -0.41 -40.66 0.74
C LEU A 196 -0.84 -39.36 1.45
N LEU A 197 -1.59 -38.46 0.80
CA LEU A 197 -1.80 -37.08 1.28
C LEU A 197 -3.25 -36.52 1.19
N ALA A 198 -4.31 -37.35 1.25
CA ALA A 198 -5.66 -36.82 1.54
C ALA A 198 -6.60 -37.84 2.24
N PRO A 199 -7.54 -37.38 3.10
CA PRO A 199 -7.93 -38.06 4.34
C PRO A 199 -9.36 -38.63 4.34
N SER A 200 -9.67 -39.52 5.31
CA SER A 200 -10.85 -39.47 6.20
C SER A 200 -11.50 -40.83 6.56
N SER A 201 -11.89 -40.91 7.84
CA SER A 201 -13.07 -41.60 8.40
C SER A 201 -13.03 -43.12 8.68
N GLY A 202 -13.28 -43.46 9.95
CA GLY A 202 -13.38 -44.83 10.54
C GLY A 202 -14.68 -45.58 10.18
N PRO A 203 -15.24 -46.50 11.01
CA PRO A 203 -14.99 -46.78 12.44
C PRO A 203 -14.89 -48.30 12.82
N LYS A 204 -14.43 -48.60 14.06
CA LYS A 204 -14.96 -49.58 15.03
C LYS A 204 -13.88 -50.00 16.05
N GLY A 205 -14.11 -49.72 17.34
CA GLY A 205 -13.37 -50.32 18.47
C GLY A 205 -13.79 -51.77 18.73
N PRO A 206 -13.63 -52.34 19.94
CA PRO A 206 -13.03 -51.78 21.18
C PRO A 206 -12.01 -52.71 21.87
N LYS A 207 -11.31 -52.19 22.88
CA LYS A 207 -10.98 -52.81 24.20
C LYS A 207 -9.55 -52.52 24.64
N GLU A 208 -9.44 -52.25 25.94
CA GLU A 208 -8.24 -52.36 26.76
C GLU A 208 -7.17 -51.32 26.48
N VAL A 209 -7.33 -50.14 27.10
CA VAL A 209 -6.52 -49.76 28.26
C VAL A 209 -7.22 -48.57 28.91
N ASP A 210 -8.20 -48.94 29.72
CA ASP A 210 -8.94 -48.10 30.66
C ASP A 210 -8.12 -47.86 31.95
N ASP A 211 -6.80 -48.02 31.89
CA ASP A 211 -5.92 -48.12 33.06
C ASP A 211 -4.99 -46.91 33.27
N GLU A 212 -4.91 -45.98 32.33
CA GLU A 212 -4.11 -44.75 32.50
C GLU A 212 -4.94 -43.51 32.90
N LEU A 213 -6.28 -43.56 32.80
CA LEU A 213 -7.15 -42.45 33.18
C LEU A 213 -7.57 -42.44 34.67
N GLU A 214 -7.26 -43.51 35.42
CA GLU A 214 -7.45 -43.58 36.88
C GLU A 214 -6.22 -43.09 37.66
N GLN A 215 -5.01 -43.18 37.08
CA GLN A 215 -3.78 -42.80 37.78
C GLN A 215 -3.57 -41.28 37.85
N MET A 216 -4.01 -40.52 36.83
CA MET A 216 -3.84 -39.05 36.82
C MET A 216 -4.97 -38.28 37.53
N LYS A 217 -6.08 -38.93 37.88
CA LYS A 217 -7.11 -38.33 38.74
C LYS A 217 -6.82 -38.50 40.24
N LYS A 218 -5.82 -39.32 40.60
CA LYS A 218 -5.38 -39.52 41.98
C LYS A 218 -4.27 -38.55 42.41
N ASP A 219 -3.51 -37.99 41.47
CA ASP A 219 -2.37 -37.09 41.75
C ASP A 219 -2.68 -35.59 41.60
N ALA A 220 -3.94 -35.20 41.36
CA ALA A 220 -4.31 -33.78 41.24
C ALA A 220 -5.68 -33.42 41.85
N GLY A 221 -6.09 -34.09 42.94
CA GLY A 221 -7.44 -33.91 43.49
C GLY A 221 -7.66 -34.23 44.97
N LEU A 222 -6.76 -33.76 45.85
CA LEU A 222 -7.10 -33.15 47.15
C LEU A 222 -6.34 -31.83 47.26
#